data_AF-A0A7Y1TWY4-F1
#
_entry.id   AF-A0A7Y1TWY4-F1
#
_cell.length_a   1.000
_cell.length_b   1.000
_cell.length_c   1.000
_cell.angle_alpha   90.00
_cell.angle_beta   90.00
_cell.angle_gamma   90.00
#
_symmetry.space_group_name_H-M   'P 1'
#
loop_
_entity.id
_entity.type
_entity.pdbx_description
1 polymer ?
#
loop_
_entity_poly.entity_id
_entity_poly.type
_entity_poly.pdbx_seq_one_letter_code
_entity_poly.pdbx_strand_id
1 'polypeptide(L)'
;MSAQKKQRIAILGGGPAGLSTAYHLTNKPGWEDEYEITVYQMGWRLGGKAASSRGSKEYGERIEEHGIHLFGNFYLNMFKMLNECYKDLYTDEHGNPIPTKEPVTTIEEAFKGSNFQGLPDFVDGKWVFQTGWLAHNDGTPWSGELPDAAVIMKDLGYQLYATLTGKQPPFTPHVKPSGRWGRFIDKVESAFLGWLARSLYKHLEKDVHDHAKLLKIIRKIRKRVQSWMRWFADRSLSFRWKFIQIDLLTTLMQGIIADDVFSKDIDELDKWDYREWLQKHDIDPITLASGFAQIVPNIGFNYPNGDSTEFPAFSAAPYLYFFLRQIYGEGDALYFFAAGTGDSVVAPVYRVLMKRGVKFEFFHKVSDVAPNTDGDMIDQITFDVQATTKNGEPYDPMITVKDMYSWPAHPKYDKLNEGDQLKAQKSILSRIGRPGKASRKQ
;
A
#
# COMPACT_ATOMS: atom_id res chain seq x y z
N MET A 1 15.07 46.45 -10.54
CA MET A 1 15.46 45.05 -10.33
C MET A 1 14.64 44.22 -11.31
N SER A 2 15.25 43.51 -12.26
CA SER A 2 14.48 42.63 -13.16
C SER A 2 13.90 41.49 -12.33
N ALA A 3 12.59 41.30 -12.35
CA ALA A 3 11.95 40.15 -11.71
C ALA A 3 12.65 38.86 -12.20
N GLN A 4 13.17 38.07 -11.26
CA GLN A 4 13.79 36.79 -11.58
C GLN A 4 12.72 35.92 -12.25
N LYS A 5 13.04 35.37 -13.43
CA LYS A 5 12.10 34.55 -14.19
C LYS A 5 11.90 33.22 -13.45
N LYS A 6 10.66 32.90 -13.07
CA LYS A 6 10.30 31.62 -12.44
C LYS A 6 10.76 30.44 -13.29
N GLN A 7 11.24 29.38 -12.65
CA GLN A 7 11.55 28.13 -13.31
C GLN A 7 10.25 27.40 -13.67
N ARG A 8 10.10 27.02 -14.93
CA ARG A 8 8.94 26.25 -15.40
C ARG A 8 9.18 24.77 -15.15
N ILE A 9 8.23 24.12 -14.49
CA ILE A 9 8.26 22.69 -14.19
C ILE A 9 7.09 22.01 -14.91
N ALA A 10 7.41 21.11 -15.84
CA ALA A 10 6.44 20.25 -16.49
C ALA A 10 6.45 18.87 -15.83
N ILE A 11 5.31 18.45 -15.27
CA ILE A 11 5.10 17.14 -14.68
C ILE A 11 4.27 16.31 -15.67
N LEU A 12 4.84 15.21 -16.16
CA LEU A 12 4.22 14.36 -17.18
C LEU A 12 3.43 13.22 -16.50
N GLY A 13 2.13 13.42 -16.32
CA GLY A 13 1.19 12.47 -15.75
C GLY A 13 0.74 12.83 -14.33
N GLY A 14 -0.57 12.87 -14.14
CA GLY A 14 -1.25 13.12 -12.87
C GLY A 14 -1.60 11.85 -12.09
N GLY A 15 -0.72 10.84 -12.10
CA GLY A 15 -0.78 9.71 -11.17
C GLY A 15 -0.19 10.06 -9.80
N PRO A 16 -0.16 9.12 -8.83
CA PRO A 16 0.33 9.38 -7.48
C PRO A 16 1.74 10.01 -7.44
N ALA A 17 2.65 9.56 -8.31
CA ALA A 17 4.00 10.12 -8.41
C ALA A 17 4.01 11.59 -8.84
N GLY A 18 3.28 11.95 -9.89
CA GLY A 18 3.22 13.32 -10.39
C GLY A 18 2.49 14.27 -9.43
N LEU A 19 1.40 13.82 -8.82
CA LEU A 19 0.66 14.61 -7.84
C LEU A 19 1.47 14.81 -6.55
N SER A 20 2.17 13.78 -6.06
CA SER A 20 3.07 13.92 -4.91
C SER A 20 4.25 14.86 -5.21
N THR A 21 4.81 14.80 -6.42
CA THR A 21 5.86 15.73 -6.87
C THR A 21 5.36 17.18 -6.83
N ALA A 22 4.20 17.46 -7.42
CA ALA A 22 3.59 18.78 -7.39
C ALA A 22 3.29 19.25 -5.95
N TYR A 23 2.79 18.34 -5.10
CA TYR A 23 2.51 18.64 -3.70
C TYR A 23 3.77 19.05 -2.94
N HIS A 24 4.84 18.27 -3.02
CA HIS A 24 6.07 18.57 -2.30
C HIS A 24 6.80 19.81 -2.83
N LEU A 25 6.76 20.06 -4.14
CA LEU A 25 7.27 21.31 -4.72
C LEU A 25 6.52 22.54 -4.18
N THR A 26 5.20 22.44 -4.03
CA THR A 26 4.35 23.52 -3.50
C THR A 26 4.29 23.57 -1.97
N ASN A 27 4.96 22.65 -1.28
CA ASN A 27 5.05 22.65 0.19
C ASN A 27 6.26 23.45 0.71
N LYS A 28 7.13 23.90 -0.20
CA LYS A 28 8.28 24.75 0.14
C LYS A 28 7.80 26.21 0.36
N PRO A 29 8.14 26.87 1.47
CA PRO A 29 7.82 28.29 1.64
C PRO A 29 8.41 29.15 0.51
N GLY A 30 7.61 30.07 -0.06
CA GLY A 30 8.01 30.95 -1.15
C GLY A 30 8.16 30.28 -2.52
N TRP A 31 7.66 29.04 -2.67
CA TRP A 31 7.73 28.33 -3.95
C TRP A 31 7.06 29.10 -5.09
N GLU A 32 6.04 29.93 -4.83
CA GLU A 32 5.35 30.69 -5.87
C GLU A 32 6.32 31.61 -6.61
N ASP A 33 7.33 32.15 -5.95
CA ASP A 33 8.32 33.05 -6.55
C ASP A 33 9.41 32.30 -7.33
N GLU A 34 9.56 31.00 -7.06
CA GLU A 34 10.57 30.15 -7.70
C GLU A 34 10.03 29.38 -8.91
N TYR A 35 8.78 28.88 -8.84
CA TYR A 35 8.28 27.89 -9.78
C TYR A 35 6.96 28.28 -10.48
N GLU A 36 6.85 27.87 -11.73
CA GLU A 36 5.59 27.77 -12.47
C GLU A 36 5.36 26.30 -12.81
N ILE A 37 4.42 25.64 -12.12
CA ILE A 37 4.22 24.18 -12.18
C ILE A 37 3.00 23.86 -13.05
N THR A 38 3.19 22.97 -14.03
CA THR A 38 2.11 22.44 -14.88
C THR A 38 2.14 20.92 -14.90
N VAL A 39 1.01 20.29 -14.61
CA VAL A 39 0.80 18.84 -14.72
C VAL A 39 0.07 18.54 -16.03
N TYR A 40 0.73 17.82 -16.94
CA TYR A 40 0.14 17.34 -18.18
C TYR A 40 -0.46 15.96 -17.97
N GLN A 41 -1.76 15.80 -18.24
CA GLN A 41 -2.50 14.56 -18.01
C GLN A 41 -3.12 14.05 -19.30
N MET A 42 -2.91 12.77 -19.61
CA MET A 42 -3.65 12.07 -20.65
C MET A 42 -5.12 11.88 -20.24
N GLY A 43 -6.06 12.21 -21.10
CA GLY A 43 -7.49 12.09 -20.83
C GLY A 43 -7.99 13.11 -19.80
N TRP A 44 -9.10 12.78 -19.13
CA TRP A 44 -9.94 13.74 -18.39
C TRP A 44 -9.87 13.59 -16.87
N ARG A 45 -9.14 12.61 -16.36
CA ARG A 45 -9.07 12.31 -14.92
C ARG A 45 -7.64 12.03 -14.46
N LEU A 46 -7.39 12.35 -13.20
CA LEU A 46 -6.13 12.07 -12.51
C LEU A 46 -6.18 10.70 -11.81
N GLY A 47 -5.11 10.34 -11.13
CA GLY A 47 -4.99 9.12 -10.34
C GLY A 47 -4.21 7.99 -11.02
N GLY A 48 -3.98 8.06 -12.34
CA GLY A 48 -3.21 7.04 -13.06
C GLY A 48 -3.75 5.62 -12.83
N LYS A 49 -2.90 4.71 -12.34
CA LYS A 49 -3.32 3.34 -11.98
C LYS A 49 -4.22 3.27 -10.75
N ALA A 50 -4.25 4.33 -9.93
CA ALA A 50 -5.13 4.47 -8.77
C ALA A 50 -6.43 5.21 -9.11
N ALA A 51 -6.70 5.49 -10.39
CA ALA A 51 -7.89 6.22 -10.79
C ALA A 51 -9.17 5.40 -10.59
N SER A 52 -10.11 5.94 -9.82
CA SER A 52 -11.49 5.48 -9.76
C SER A 52 -12.46 6.60 -10.11
N SER A 53 -13.69 6.24 -10.44
CA SER A 53 -14.71 7.18 -10.91
C SER A 53 -16.10 6.85 -10.38
N ARG A 54 -17.02 7.78 -10.55
CA ARG A 54 -18.45 7.60 -10.32
C ARG A 54 -19.13 7.23 -11.63
N GLY A 55 -19.83 6.10 -11.61
CA GLY A 55 -20.69 5.64 -12.70
C GLY A 55 -21.90 6.56 -12.92
N SER A 56 -22.78 6.18 -13.84
CA SER A 56 -23.94 7.02 -14.18
C SER A 56 -24.97 7.11 -13.05
N LYS A 57 -25.79 8.18 -13.10
CA LYS A 57 -26.96 8.35 -12.21
C LYS A 57 -27.97 7.22 -12.32
N GLU A 58 -28.14 6.65 -13.50
CA GLU A 58 -29.03 5.51 -13.76
C GLU A 58 -28.70 4.31 -12.88
N TYR A 59 -27.41 4.05 -12.62
CA TYR A 59 -26.94 2.94 -11.79
C TYR A 59 -26.54 3.37 -10.37
N GLY A 60 -26.97 4.57 -9.93
CA GLY A 60 -26.77 5.05 -8.57
C GLY A 60 -25.37 5.58 -8.27
N GLU A 61 -24.61 6.01 -9.28
CA GLU A 61 -23.30 6.69 -9.11
C GLU A 61 -22.31 5.87 -8.26
N ARG A 62 -22.27 4.56 -8.53
CA ARG A 62 -21.37 3.62 -7.84
C ARG A 62 -19.91 3.95 -8.14
N ILE A 63 -19.04 3.58 -7.21
CA ILE A 63 -17.59 3.66 -7.40
C ILE A 63 -17.19 2.59 -8.43
N GLU A 64 -16.52 3.03 -9.49
CA GLU A 64 -15.92 2.21 -10.52
C GLU A 64 -14.41 2.27 -10.35
N GLU A 65 -13.84 1.19 -9.83
CA GLU A 65 -12.42 1.08 -9.47
C GLU A 65 -11.84 -0.20 -10.07
N HIS A 66 -10.61 -0.14 -10.56
CA HIS A 66 -9.96 -1.27 -11.20
C HIS A 66 -8.92 -1.88 -10.26
N GLY A 67 -9.25 -3.03 -9.69
CA GLY A 67 -8.38 -3.75 -8.75
C GLY A 67 -8.69 -3.41 -7.30
N ILE A 68 -7.82 -3.86 -6.40
CA ILE A 68 -7.95 -3.64 -4.96
C ILE A 68 -7.24 -2.33 -4.62
N HIS A 69 -7.97 -1.37 -4.06
CA HIS A 69 -7.35 -0.19 -3.48
C HIS A 69 -7.66 -0.12 -1.99
N LEU A 70 -6.60 -0.12 -1.19
CA LEU A 70 -6.59 0.08 0.26
C LEU A 70 -5.18 0.49 0.67
N PHE A 71 -5.01 1.09 1.83
CA PHE A 71 -3.69 1.37 2.39
C PHE A 71 -3.40 0.46 3.57
N GLY A 72 -2.16 -0.01 3.70
CA GLY A 72 -1.66 -0.54 4.96
C GLY A 72 -1.28 0.60 5.90
N ASN A 73 -1.32 0.38 7.21
CA ASN A 73 -0.84 1.33 8.24
C ASN A 73 0.55 1.93 7.96
N PHE A 74 1.38 1.27 7.16
CA PHE A 74 2.73 1.71 6.83
C PHE A 74 2.82 2.68 5.63
N TYR A 75 1.71 3.13 5.04
CA TYR A 75 1.69 4.11 3.94
C TYR A 75 1.92 5.55 4.46
N LEU A 76 2.87 5.73 5.40
CA LEU A 76 3.03 6.94 6.22
C LEU A 76 3.16 8.21 5.39
N ASN A 77 3.94 8.19 4.31
CA ASN A 77 4.14 9.36 3.44
C ASN A 77 2.81 9.83 2.82
N MET A 78 1.98 8.89 2.37
CA MET A 78 0.69 9.19 1.77
C MET A 78 -0.31 9.65 2.82
N PHE A 79 -0.37 8.99 3.98
CA PHE A 79 -1.23 9.40 5.08
C PHE A 79 -0.90 10.80 5.60
N LYS A 80 0.39 11.11 5.81
CA LYS A 80 0.84 12.46 6.21
C LYS A 80 0.47 13.50 5.16
N MET A 81 0.76 13.25 3.88
CA MET A 81 0.41 14.16 2.79
C MET A 81 -1.12 14.42 2.74
N LEU A 82 -1.93 13.36 2.83
CA LEU A 82 -3.38 13.49 2.77
C LEU A 82 -3.95 14.19 4.02
N ASN A 83 -3.39 13.96 5.19
CA ASN A 83 -3.81 14.62 6.43
C ASN A 83 -3.69 16.14 6.28
N GLU A 84 -2.53 16.59 5.77
CA GLU A 84 -2.32 18.01 5.46
C GLU A 84 -3.21 18.49 4.31
N CYS A 85 -3.48 17.68 3.28
CA CYS A 85 -4.44 18.07 2.25
C CYS A 85 -5.86 18.27 2.78
N TYR A 86 -6.33 17.42 3.69
CA TYR A 86 -7.64 17.57 4.33
C TYR A 86 -7.66 18.84 5.20
N LYS A 87 -6.62 19.08 6.01
CA LYS A 87 -6.50 20.34 6.79
C LYS A 87 -6.51 21.58 5.88
N ASP A 88 -5.72 21.59 4.82
CA ASP A 88 -5.62 22.72 3.87
C ASP A 88 -6.96 23.07 3.18
N LEU A 89 -7.84 22.08 3.02
CA LEU A 89 -9.15 22.25 2.40
C LEU A 89 -10.25 22.64 3.38
N TYR A 90 -10.21 22.11 4.59
CA TYR A 90 -11.34 22.16 5.52
C TYR A 90 -11.03 22.86 6.85
N THR A 91 -9.84 23.41 7.02
CA THR A 91 -9.45 24.17 8.22
C THR A 91 -8.97 25.57 7.82
N ASP A 92 -9.40 26.60 8.57
CA ASP A 92 -8.96 27.98 8.38
C ASP A 92 -7.57 28.22 9.00
N GLU A 93 -7.02 29.43 8.81
CA GLU A 93 -5.72 29.85 9.33
C GLU A 93 -5.61 29.85 10.88
N HIS A 94 -6.74 29.76 11.58
CA HIS A 94 -6.82 29.69 13.04
C HIS A 94 -7.05 28.26 13.56
N GLY A 95 -7.14 27.27 12.68
CA GLY A 95 -7.40 25.88 13.08
C GLY A 95 -8.88 25.54 13.22
N ASN A 96 -9.82 26.39 12.80
CA ASN A 96 -11.25 26.10 12.88
C ASN A 96 -11.77 25.41 11.61
N PRO A 97 -12.74 24.50 11.73
CA PRO A 97 -13.39 23.90 10.57
C PRO A 97 -14.07 24.94 9.67
N ILE A 98 -13.82 24.85 8.36
CA ILE A 98 -14.50 25.66 7.35
C ILE A 98 -15.89 25.02 7.08
N PRO A 99 -17.00 25.77 7.22
CA PRO A 99 -18.33 25.23 6.93
C PRO A 99 -18.45 24.72 5.49
N THR A 100 -18.88 23.47 5.34
CA THR A 100 -19.11 22.83 4.04
C THR A 100 -20.29 21.85 4.11
N LYS A 101 -20.83 21.47 2.96
CA LYS A 101 -21.81 20.38 2.82
C LYS A 101 -21.14 19.02 2.59
N GLU A 102 -19.85 19.00 2.32
CA GLU A 102 -19.11 17.76 2.08
C GLU A 102 -19.16 16.86 3.32
N PRO A 103 -19.50 15.56 3.17
CA PRO A 103 -19.69 14.65 4.31
C PRO A 103 -18.38 14.07 4.86
N VAL A 104 -17.25 14.35 4.20
CA VAL A 104 -15.91 13.86 4.55
C VAL A 104 -14.96 15.03 4.49
N THR A 105 -14.48 15.47 5.64
CA THR A 105 -13.69 16.69 5.83
C THR A 105 -12.38 16.45 6.57
N THR A 106 -12.22 15.28 7.20
CA THR A 106 -10.96 14.87 7.85
C THR A 106 -10.43 13.56 7.29
N ILE A 107 -9.16 13.25 7.60
CA ILE A 107 -8.57 11.98 7.21
C ILE A 107 -9.20 10.79 7.95
N GLU A 108 -9.61 10.97 9.20
CA GLU A 108 -10.35 9.98 10.00
C GLU A 108 -11.72 9.65 9.38
N GLU A 109 -12.36 10.66 8.77
CA GLU A 109 -13.61 10.48 8.05
C GLU A 109 -13.38 9.76 6.73
N ALA A 110 -12.27 10.04 6.04
CA ALA A 110 -11.94 9.49 4.74
C ALA A 110 -11.40 8.05 4.77
N PHE A 111 -10.70 7.65 5.83
CA PHE A 111 -10.02 6.37 5.95
C PHE A 111 -10.63 5.52 7.06
N LYS A 112 -11.13 4.33 6.70
CA LYS A 112 -11.82 3.39 7.59
C LYS A 112 -10.95 2.18 7.86
N GLY A 113 -10.41 2.12 9.06
CA GLY A 113 -9.54 1.03 9.51
C GLY A 113 -10.25 -0.31 9.64
N SER A 114 -9.51 -1.39 9.40
CA SER A 114 -9.92 -2.77 9.62
C SER A 114 -8.70 -3.62 9.95
N ASN A 115 -8.84 -4.40 11.01
CA ASN A 115 -7.84 -5.39 11.42
C ASN A 115 -8.24 -6.80 11.03
N PHE A 116 -9.40 -6.98 10.41
CA PHE A 116 -9.90 -8.29 10.07
C PHE A 116 -9.13 -8.88 8.90
N GLN A 117 -8.56 -10.07 9.09
CA GLN A 117 -7.90 -10.83 8.02
C GLN A 117 -8.64 -12.13 7.75
N GLY A 118 -8.69 -12.50 6.47
CA GLY A 118 -9.24 -13.75 5.97
C GLY A 118 -8.21 -14.44 5.07
N LEU A 119 -7.69 -15.59 5.47
CA LEU A 119 -6.68 -16.33 4.72
C LEU A 119 -7.19 -17.72 4.33
N PRO A 120 -7.32 -18.00 3.01
CA PRO A 120 -7.63 -19.33 2.54
C PRO A 120 -6.38 -20.22 2.58
N ASP A 121 -6.52 -21.42 3.13
CA ASP A 121 -5.55 -22.51 3.00
C ASP A 121 -6.21 -23.69 2.28
N PHE A 122 -5.42 -24.46 1.53
CA PHE A 122 -5.86 -25.74 0.97
C PHE A 122 -5.31 -26.89 1.82
N VAL A 123 -6.18 -27.60 2.53
CA VAL A 123 -5.82 -28.67 3.48
C VAL A 123 -6.68 -29.90 3.19
N ASP A 124 -6.04 -31.06 3.04
CA ASP A 124 -6.70 -32.36 2.81
C ASP A 124 -7.76 -32.34 1.70
N GLY A 125 -7.42 -31.69 0.58
CA GLY A 125 -8.30 -31.61 -0.59
C GLY A 125 -9.44 -30.59 -0.48
N LYS A 126 -9.44 -29.72 0.55
CA LYS A 126 -10.50 -28.74 0.79
C LYS A 126 -9.94 -27.36 1.07
N TRP A 127 -10.63 -26.34 0.58
CA TRP A 127 -10.39 -24.95 0.99
C TRP A 127 -10.93 -24.74 2.40
N VAL A 128 -10.08 -24.23 3.28
CA VAL A 128 -10.44 -23.80 4.62
C VAL A 128 -10.16 -22.31 4.73
N PHE A 129 -11.14 -21.53 5.20
CA PHE A 129 -11.01 -20.08 5.31
C PHE A 129 -10.78 -19.68 6.76
N GLN A 130 -9.69 -18.95 7.00
CA GLN A 130 -9.30 -18.58 8.34
C GLN A 130 -9.40 -17.12 8.61
N THR A 131 -10.09 -16.82 9.69
CA THR A 131 -10.32 -15.47 10.11
C THR A 131 -9.48 -15.18 11.34
N GLY A 132 -8.96 -13.97 11.39
CA GLY A 132 -8.14 -13.50 12.48
C GLY A 132 -8.13 -11.99 12.52
N TRP A 133 -7.37 -11.47 13.48
CA TRP A 133 -7.17 -10.05 13.64
C TRP A 133 -5.67 -9.77 13.54
N LEU A 134 -5.30 -8.88 12.62
CA LEU A 134 -3.97 -8.31 12.54
C LEU A 134 -3.70 -7.46 13.78
N ALA A 135 -2.42 -7.34 14.13
CA ALA A 135 -1.99 -6.44 15.18
C ALA A 135 -2.31 -4.99 14.81
N HIS A 136 -2.67 -4.20 15.82
CA HIS A 136 -2.93 -2.77 15.73
C HIS A 136 -2.54 -2.11 17.05
N ASN A 137 -2.50 -0.78 17.06
CA ASN A 137 -2.33 0.03 18.26
C ASN A 137 -3.24 1.27 18.20
N ASP A 138 -3.30 2.02 19.30
CA ASP A 138 -4.15 3.21 19.42
C ASP A 138 -3.56 4.46 18.71
N GLY A 139 -2.42 4.33 18.02
CA GLY A 139 -1.81 5.38 17.22
C GLY A 139 -2.50 5.58 15.87
N THR A 140 -1.92 6.42 15.01
CA THR A 140 -2.48 6.63 13.66
C THR A 140 -1.39 6.69 12.58
N PRO A 141 -1.64 6.16 11.37
CA PRO A 141 -0.66 6.21 10.28
C PRO A 141 -0.26 7.63 9.85
N TRP A 142 -1.15 8.61 10.04
CA TRP A 142 -0.91 10.01 9.66
C TRP A 142 -0.16 10.81 10.73
N SER A 143 0.05 10.25 11.92
CA SER A 143 0.98 10.77 12.93
C SER A 143 2.25 9.93 13.08
N GLY A 144 2.22 8.67 12.64
CA GLY A 144 3.25 7.70 12.96
C GLY A 144 4.60 7.90 12.26
N GLU A 145 5.62 7.25 12.82
CA GLU A 145 6.97 7.19 12.26
C GLU A 145 7.41 5.74 12.04
N LEU A 146 8.42 5.55 11.20
CA LEU A 146 9.04 4.24 11.04
C LEU A 146 9.93 3.97 12.27
N PRO A 147 9.74 2.85 12.99
CA PRO A 147 10.59 2.49 14.10
C PRO A 147 11.99 2.07 13.61
N ASP A 148 12.98 2.16 14.51
CA ASP A 148 14.32 1.64 14.25
C ASP A 148 14.37 0.10 14.26
N ALA A 149 15.51 -0.45 13.81
CA ALA A 149 15.73 -1.89 13.72
C ALA A 149 15.59 -2.64 15.06
N ALA A 150 15.99 -2.03 16.17
CA ALA A 150 15.94 -2.67 17.49
C ALA A 150 14.48 -2.77 17.99
N VAL A 151 13.68 -1.73 17.75
CA VAL A 151 12.24 -1.74 18.02
C VAL A 151 11.53 -2.79 17.16
N ILE A 152 11.86 -2.88 15.86
CA ILE A 152 11.31 -3.91 14.98
C ILE A 152 11.58 -5.33 15.52
N MET A 153 12.81 -5.63 15.95
CA MET A 153 13.14 -6.95 16.51
C MET A 153 12.41 -7.27 17.81
N LYS A 154 12.20 -6.25 18.65
CA LYS A 154 11.44 -6.36 19.89
C LYS A 154 9.97 -6.64 19.61
N ASP A 155 9.37 -5.95 18.63
CA ASP A 155 7.97 -6.13 18.24
C ASP A 155 7.73 -7.49 17.58
N LEU A 156 8.64 -7.98 16.74
CA LEU A 156 8.59 -9.36 16.25
C LEU A 156 8.60 -10.38 17.39
N GLY A 157 9.40 -10.11 18.43
CA GLY A 157 9.39 -10.87 19.68
C GLY A 157 8.05 -10.85 20.41
N TYR A 158 7.42 -9.68 20.47
CA TYR A 158 6.12 -9.48 21.09
C TYR A 158 5.01 -10.19 20.33
N GLN A 159 5.01 -10.10 19.00
CA GLN A 159 4.08 -10.86 18.17
C GLN A 159 4.26 -12.37 18.36
N LEU A 160 5.50 -12.85 18.34
CA LEU A 160 5.78 -14.26 18.58
C LEU A 160 5.34 -14.70 19.99
N TYR A 161 5.58 -13.88 21.03
CA TYR A 161 5.08 -14.13 22.38
C TYR A 161 3.54 -14.21 22.40
N ALA A 162 2.87 -13.30 21.68
CA ALA A 162 1.42 -13.26 21.63
C ALA A 162 0.83 -14.48 20.95
N THR A 163 1.37 -14.85 19.79
CA THR A 163 0.98 -16.07 19.06
C THR A 163 1.21 -17.33 19.91
N LEU A 164 2.32 -17.41 20.65
CA LEU A 164 2.66 -18.55 21.50
C LEU A 164 1.75 -18.68 22.73
N THR A 165 1.28 -17.57 23.30
CA THR A 165 0.56 -17.56 24.57
C THR A 165 -0.94 -17.36 24.44
N GLY A 166 -1.41 -16.93 23.25
CA GLY A 166 -2.77 -16.43 23.06
C GLY A 166 -3.08 -15.17 23.87
N LYS A 167 -2.07 -14.55 24.50
CA LYS A 167 -2.18 -13.27 25.20
C LYS A 167 -1.75 -12.19 24.24
N GLN A 168 -2.63 -11.24 23.94
CA GLN A 168 -2.20 -10.05 23.22
C GLN A 168 -1.13 -9.30 24.04
N PRO A 169 -0.13 -8.66 23.41
CA PRO A 169 0.66 -7.59 24.04
C PRO A 169 -0.31 -6.48 24.51
N PRO A 170 0.12 -5.43 25.22
CA PRO A 170 -0.80 -4.43 25.77
C PRO A 170 -1.49 -3.59 24.67
N PHE A 171 -2.47 -4.16 23.99
CA PHE A 171 -3.60 -3.55 23.31
C PHE A 171 -4.80 -4.50 23.48
N THR A 172 -5.98 -3.93 23.62
CA THR A 172 -7.18 -4.46 24.26
C THR A 172 -7.79 -5.73 23.62
N PRO A 173 -8.62 -6.50 24.36
CA PRO A 173 -8.79 -7.92 24.12
C PRO A 173 -10.07 -8.27 23.36
N HIS A 174 -10.02 -9.09 22.30
CA HIS A 174 -11.16 -9.93 21.91
C HIS A 174 -10.75 -11.30 21.35
N VAL A 175 -11.16 -12.35 22.08
CA VAL A 175 -11.72 -13.67 21.66
C VAL A 175 -11.44 -14.68 22.77
N LYS A 176 -12.49 -15.32 23.32
CA LYS A 176 -12.39 -16.44 24.27
C LYS A 176 -12.40 -17.77 23.50
N PRO A 177 -11.48 -18.72 23.77
CA PRO A 177 -11.61 -20.08 23.25
C PRO A 177 -12.71 -20.86 23.98
N SER A 178 -13.48 -21.68 23.26
CA SER A 178 -14.50 -22.59 23.79
C SER A 178 -14.09 -24.06 23.67
N GLY A 179 -14.34 -24.87 24.71
CA GLY A 179 -14.27 -26.34 24.64
C GLY A 179 -13.65 -27.05 25.86
N ARG A 180 -14.33 -28.09 26.40
CA ARG A 180 -13.97 -28.77 27.66
C ARG A 180 -12.72 -29.67 27.57
N TRP A 181 -12.43 -30.22 26.40
CA TRP A 181 -11.23 -31.04 26.10
C TRP A 181 -10.01 -30.21 25.61
N GLY A 182 -10.24 -29.00 25.10
CA GLY A 182 -9.16 -28.04 24.78
C GLY A 182 -8.35 -27.65 26.01
N ARG A 183 -9.00 -27.48 27.17
CA ARG A 183 -8.39 -26.98 28.42
C ARG A 183 -7.22 -27.77 29.00
N PHE A 184 -7.03 -29.05 28.63
CA PHE A 184 -5.90 -29.87 29.10
C PHE A 184 -4.67 -29.75 28.19
N ILE A 185 -4.89 -29.84 26.86
CA ILE A 185 -3.85 -29.54 25.86
C ILE A 185 -3.44 -28.07 26.00
N ASP A 186 -4.39 -27.14 26.12
CA ASP A 186 -4.16 -25.71 26.35
C ASP A 186 -3.33 -25.44 27.62
N LYS A 187 -3.43 -26.26 28.67
CA LYS A 187 -2.67 -26.06 29.92
C LYS A 187 -1.20 -26.48 29.80
N VAL A 188 -0.93 -27.61 29.16
CA VAL A 188 0.45 -28.09 28.91
C VAL A 188 1.09 -27.26 27.80
N GLU A 189 0.32 -26.91 26.76
CA GLU A 189 0.67 -26.01 25.67
C GLU A 189 1.00 -24.60 26.19
N SER A 190 0.14 -23.98 27.00
CA SER A 190 0.41 -22.64 27.57
C SER A 190 1.55 -22.62 28.57
N ALA A 191 1.82 -23.73 29.27
CA ALA A 191 2.97 -23.82 30.17
C ALA A 191 4.30 -23.91 29.41
N PHE A 192 4.38 -24.78 28.41
CA PHE A 192 5.58 -24.97 27.59
C PHE A 192 5.82 -23.80 26.62
N LEU A 193 4.82 -23.43 25.82
CA LEU A 193 4.90 -22.28 24.90
C LEU A 193 5.04 -20.98 25.70
N GLY A 194 4.38 -20.84 26.84
CA GLY A 194 4.58 -19.70 27.73
C GLY A 194 5.97 -19.63 28.34
N TRP A 195 6.61 -20.77 28.66
CA TRP A 195 8.02 -20.78 29.08
C TRP A 195 8.96 -20.40 27.93
N LEU A 196 8.73 -20.93 26.73
CA LEU A 196 9.51 -20.62 25.53
C LEU A 196 9.40 -19.13 25.18
N ALA A 197 8.17 -18.60 25.23
CA ALA A 197 7.85 -17.21 24.97
C ALA A 197 8.48 -16.28 26.02
N ARG A 198 8.38 -16.61 27.33
CA ARG A 198 9.06 -15.85 28.40
C ARG A 198 10.58 -15.89 28.27
N SER A 199 11.14 -17.03 27.89
CA SER A 199 12.57 -17.17 27.67
C SER A 199 13.02 -16.29 26.50
N LEU A 200 12.31 -16.32 25.38
CA LEU A 200 12.63 -15.48 24.23
C LEU A 200 12.48 -13.99 24.56
N TYR A 201 11.36 -13.61 25.18
CA TYR A 201 11.08 -12.25 25.63
C TYR A 201 12.23 -11.65 26.45
N LYS A 202 12.69 -12.39 27.48
CA LYS A 202 13.79 -11.93 28.34
C LYS A 202 15.11 -11.71 27.59
N HIS A 203 15.38 -12.52 26.56
CA HIS A 203 16.60 -12.39 25.77
C HIS A 203 16.48 -11.31 24.70
N LEU A 204 15.29 -11.09 24.12
CA LEU A 204 15.08 -9.96 23.22
C LEU A 204 15.14 -8.63 23.96
N GLU A 205 14.71 -8.57 25.23
CA GLU A 205 14.82 -7.36 26.04
C GLU A 205 16.25 -7.08 26.49
N LYS A 206 17.02 -8.12 26.82
CA LYS A 206 18.36 -7.98 27.40
C LYS A 206 19.49 -7.99 26.38
N ASP A 207 19.33 -8.76 25.31
CA ASP A 207 20.40 -9.15 24.39
C ASP A 207 20.10 -8.72 22.94
N VAL A 208 19.26 -7.70 22.71
CA VAL A 208 18.85 -7.25 21.36
C VAL A 208 20.05 -6.96 20.43
N HIS A 209 21.17 -6.55 21.00
CA HIS A 209 22.41 -6.24 20.28
C HIS A 209 23.37 -7.44 20.14
N ASP A 210 23.12 -8.59 20.79
CA ASP A 210 23.94 -9.81 20.67
C ASP A 210 23.32 -10.77 19.64
N HIS A 211 23.55 -10.46 18.36
CA HIS A 211 23.01 -11.19 17.22
C HIS A 211 23.32 -12.69 17.27
N ALA A 212 24.54 -13.07 17.70
CA ALA A 212 24.95 -14.47 17.76
C ALA A 212 24.18 -15.25 18.83
N LYS A 213 23.93 -14.64 19.99
CA LYS A 213 23.14 -15.25 21.07
C LYS A 213 21.66 -15.35 20.69
N LEU A 214 21.08 -14.29 20.12
CA LEU A 214 19.70 -14.30 19.64
C LEU A 214 19.47 -15.38 18.58
N LEU A 215 20.37 -15.49 17.60
CA LEU A 215 20.28 -16.50 16.56
C LEU A 215 20.32 -17.92 17.12
N LYS A 216 21.17 -18.20 18.11
CA LYS A 216 21.19 -19.50 18.81
C LYS A 216 19.85 -19.80 19.51
N ILE A 217 19.25 -18.79 20.13
CA ILE A 217 17.96 -18.94 20.83
C ILE A 217 16.83 -19.18 19.83
N ILE A 218 16.72 -18.37 18.77
CA ILE A 218 15.71 -18.52 17.72
C ILE A 218 15.82 -19.89 17.06
N ARG A 219 17.02 -20.34 16.68
CA ARG A 219 17.25 -21.68 16.12
C ARG A 219 16.81 -22.79 17.08
N LYS A 220 17.06 -22.64 18.38
CA LYS A 220 16.63 -23.63 19.41
C LYS A 220 15.11 -23.65 19.56
N ILE A 221 14.46 -22.49 19.55
CA ILE A 221 13.00 -22.35 19.57
C ILE A 221 12.40 -23.00 18.33
N ARG A 222 12.89 -22.63 17.15
CA ARG A 222 12.46 -23.15 15.86
C ARG A 222 12.54 -24.68 15.81
N LYS A 223 13.70 -25.27 16.11
CA LYS A 223 13.87 -26.73 16.11
C LYS A 223 12.84 -27.44 16.98
N ARG A 224 12.52 -26.86 18.16
CA ARG A 224 11.51 -27.41 19.06
C ARG A 224 10.10 -27.26 18.52
N VAL A 225 9.76 -26.09 17.96
CA VAL A 225 8.49 -25.83 17.28
C VAL A 225 8.31 -26.81 16.13
N GLN A 226 9.26 -26.91 15.20
CA GLN A 226 9.20 -27.84 14.07
C GLN A 226 9.13 -29.30 14.51
N SER A 227 9.86 -29.72 15.55
CA SER A 227 9.78 -31.12 16.00
C SER A 227 8.47 -31.48 16.68
N TRP A 228 7.94 -30.60 17.53
CA TRP A 228 6.80 -30.91 18.39
C TRP A 228 5.49 -30.44 17.78
N MET A 229 5.43 -29.19 17.31
CA MET A 229 4.20 -28.59 16.82
C MET A 229 3.77 -29.11 15.45
N ARG A 230 4.73 -29.46 14.58
CA ARG A 230 4.43 -30.02 13.25
C ARG A 230 3.58 -31.28 13.35
N TRP A 231 3.88 -32.15 14.31
CA TRP A 231 3.11 -33.39 14.51
C TRP A 231 1.63 -33.12 14.82
N PHE A 232 1.33 -32.04 15.56
CA PHE A 232 -0.05 -31.63 15.85
C PHE A 232 -0.69 -30.81 14.72
N ALA A 233 0.12 -30.08 13.94
CA ALA A 233 -0.35 -29.29 12.80
C ALA A 233 -1.05 -30.14 11.72
N ASP A 234 -0.65 -31.40 11.57
CA ASP A 234 -1.31 -32.34 10.64
C ASP A 234 -2.62 -32.92 11.20
N ARG A 235 -2.93 -32.70 12.49
CA ARG A 235 -4.08 -33.32 13.19
C ARG A 235 -5.10 -32.31 13.69
N SER A 236 -4.76 -31.03 13.68
CA SER A 236 -5.63 -29.96 14.15
C SER A 236 -5.40 -28.70 13.33
N LEU A 237 -6.47 -28.22 12.70
CA LEU A 237 -6.49 -26.97 11.93
C LEU A 237 -6.06 -25.77 12.78
N SER A 238 -6.55 -25.66 14.02
CA SER A 238 -6.16 -24.56 14.91
C SER A 238 -4.68 -24.61 15.29
N PHE A 239 -4.12 -25.81 15.44
CA PHE A 239 -2.70 -26.00 15.75
C PHE A 239 -1.82 -25.74 14.53
N ARG A 240 -2.32 -26.09 13.33
CA ARG A 240 -1.68 -25.79 12.05
C ARG A 240 -1.43 -24.30 11.87
N TRP A 241 -2.42 -23.45 12.12
CA TRP A 241 -2.21 -22.00 11.90
C TRP A 241 -1.30 -21.38 12.95
N LYS A 242 -1.39 -21.82 14.20
CA LYS A 242 -0.41 -21.41 15.22
C LYS A 242 1.00 -21.79 14.80
N PHE A 243 1.19 -23.02 14.32
CA PHE A 243 2.46 -23.49 13.80
C PHE A 243 2.94 -22.63 12.62
N ILE A 244 2.09 -22.38 11.62
CA ILE A 244 2.41 -21.54 10.45
C ILE A 244 2.88 -20.15 10.87
N GLN A 245 2.15 -19.48 11.78
CA GLN A 245 2.53 -18.14 12.23
C GLN A 245 3.86 -18.14 12.99
N ILE A 246 4.08 -19.10 13.90
CA ILE A 246 5.32 -19.20 14.67
C ILE A 246 6.51 -19.53 13.77
N ASP A 247 6.34 -20.51 12.86
CA ASP A 247 7.38 -20.94 11.93
C ASP A 247 7.74 -19.80 10.96
N LEU A 248 6.75 -19.05 10.44
CA LEU A 248 7.01 -17.89 9.59
C LEU A 248 7.76 -16.79 10.37
N LEU A 249 7.24 -16.35 11.52
CA LEU A 249 7.88 -15.29 12.32
C LEU A 249 9.31 -15.67 12.72
N THR A 250 9.54 -16.89 13.19
CA THR A 250 10.89 -17.35 13.55
C THR A 250 11.81 -17.49 12.33
N THR A 251 11.29 -17.83 11.15
CA THR A 251 12.04 -17.82 9.88
C THR A 251 12.47 -16.40 9.52
N LEU A 252 11.55 -15.42 9.56
CA LEU A 252 11.86 -14.03 9.27
C LEU A 252 12.94 -13.50 10.22
N MET A 253 12.76 -13.71 11.54
CA MET A 253 13.75 -13.30 12.54
C MET A 253 15.11 -13.97 12.33
N GLN A 254 15.14 -15.27 12.00
CA GLN A 254 16.38 -15.98 11.67
C GLN A 254 17.05 -15.37 10.44
N GLY A 255 16.31 -15.12 9.37
CA GLY A 255 16.83 -14.58 8.13
C GLY A 255 17.39 -13.17 8.28
N ILE A 256 16.66 -12.30 8.98
CA ILE A 256 17.10 -10.94 9.33
C ILE A 256 18.48 -10.96 10.01
N ILE A 257 18.63 -11.79 11.04
CA ILE A 257 19.85 -11.85 11.85
C ILE A 257 20.98 -12.56 11.09
N ALA A 258 20.68 -13.67 10.41
CA ALA A 258 21.69 -14.50 9.75
C ALA A 258 22.29 -13.81 8.51
N ASP A 259 21.49 -13.05 7.78
CA ASP A 259 21.94 -12.31 6.60
C ASP A 259 22.40 -10.87 6.93
N ASP A 260 22.26 -10.46 8.21
CA ASP A 260 22.64 -9.14 8.74
C ASP A 260 21.89 -7.99 8.04
N VAL A 261 20.57 -8.16 7.89
CA VAL A 261 19.71 -7.31 7.06
C VAL A 261 19.66 -5.86 7.54
N PHE A 262 19.67 -5.60 8.85
CA PHE A 262 19.59 -4.23 9.36
C PHE A 262 20.90 -3.44 9.28
N SER A 263 22.05 -4.14 9.22
CA SER A 263 23.36 -3.50 9.08
C SER A 263 23.74 -3.26 7.62
N LYS A 264 23.08 -3.96 6.70
CA LYS A 264 23.26 -3.87 5.25
C LYS A 264 22.07 -3.16 4.62
N ASP A 265 22.21 -2.85 3.34
CA ASP A 265 21.04 -2.49 2.54
C ASP A 265 20.15 -3.73 2.39
N ILE A 266 18.86 -3.57 2.61
CA ILE A 266 17.87 -4.65 2.44
C ILE A 266 17.75 -5.06 0.97
N ASP A 267 18.10 -4.17 0.04
CA ASP A 267 18.11 -4.43 -1.40
C ASP A 267 19.11 -5.55 -1.76
N GLU A 268 20.05 -5.91 -0.86
CA GLU A 268 20.87 -7.12 -1.00
C GLU A 268 20.05 -8.42 -1.06
N LEU A 269 18.80 -8.39 -0.60
CA LEU A 269 17.86 -9.50 -0.70
C LEU A 269 17.19 -9.58 -2.09
N ASP A 270 17.28 -8.56 -2.96
CA ASP A 270 16.62 -8.57 -4.28
C ASP A 270 17.10 -9.67 -5.23
N LYS A 271 18.30 -10.19 -4.99
CA LYS A 271 18.84 -11.33 -5.74
C LYS A 271 18.13 -12.66 -5.45
N TRP A 272 17.26 -12.70 -4.43
CA TRP A 272 16.51 -13.90 -4.04
C TRP A 272 15.02 -13.74 -4.35
N ASP A 273 14.41 -14.80 -4.87
CA ASP A 273 12.97 -14.96 -4.72
C ASP A 273 12.61 -15.19 -3.24
N TYR A 274 11.46 -14.68 -2.81
CA TYR A 274 11.01 -14.76 -1.43
C TYR A 274 10.91 -16.22 -0.95
N ARG A 275 10.50 -17.16 -1.81
CA ARG A 275 10.37 -18.58 -1.46
C ARG A 275 11.74 -19.19 -1.21
N GLU A 276 12.69 -18.92 -2.11
CA GLU A 276 14.07 -19.39 -1.98
C GLU A 276 14.74 -18.84 -0.72
N TRP A 277 14.53 -17.55 -0.43
CA TRP A 277 15.05 -16.93 0.79
C TRP A 277 14.45 -17.54 2.06
N LEU A 278 13.14 -17.78 2.10
CA LEU A 278 12.51 -18.45 3.24
C LEU A 278 12.99 -19.89 3.41
N GLN A 279 13.19 -20.62 2.30
CA GLN A 279 13.75 -21.98 2.30
C GLN A 279 15.20 -22.03 2.77
N LYS A 280 16.03 -21.08 2.32
CA LYS A 280 17.41 -20.90 2.80
C LYS A 280 17.45 -20.74 4.33
N HIS A 281 16.40 -20.16 4.91
CA HIS A 281 16.24 -19.99 6.35
C HIS A 281 15.37 -21.06 7.02
N ASP A 282 15.24 -22.24 6.39
CA ASP A 282 14.63 -23.48 6.91
C ASP A 282 13.11 -23.45 7.13
N ILE A 283 12.36 -22.60 6.40
CA ILE A 283 10.89 -22.57 6.49
C ILE A 283 10.27 -23.97 6.28
N ASP A 284 9.24 -24.30 7.07
CA ASP A 284 8.55 -25.56 6.90
C ASP A 284 7.71 -25.56 5.60
N PRO A 285 7.66 -26.66 4.83
CA PRO A 285 6.86 -26.73 3.60
C PRO A 285 5.38 -26.40 3.76
N ILE A 286 4.77 -26.74 4.91
CA ILE A 286 3.37 -26.38 5.20
C ILE A 286 3.23 -24.87 5.35
N THR A 287 4.18 -24.22 6.05
CA THR A 287 4.20 -22.77 6.21
C THR A 287 4.40 -22.07 4.87
N LEU A 288 5.36 -22.52 4.05
CA LEU A 288 5.64 -21.94 2.73
C LEU A 288 4.44 -22.05 1.78
N ALA A 289 3.66 -23.13 1.90
CA ALA A 289 2.44 -23.35 1.12
C ALA A 289 1.19 -22.66 1.71
N SER A 290 1.27 -22.03 2.88
CA SER A 290 0.12 -21.39 3.52
C SER A 290 -0.25 -20.06 2.87
N GLY A 291 -1.50 -19.64 3.03
CA GLY A 291 -1.99 -18.33 2.64
C GLY A 291 -1.22 -17.20 3.33
N PHE A 292 -0.72 -17.42 4.56
CA PHE A 292 0.14 -16.44 5.26
C PHE A 292 1.43 -16.17 4.51
N ALA A 293 2.20 -17.20 4.15
CA ALA A 293 3.48 -17.00 3.44
C ALA A 293 3.27 -16.51 1.99
N GLN A 294 2.09 -16.74 1.42
CA GLN A 294 1.81 -16.37 0.04
C GLN A 294 1.02 -15.06 -0.10
N ILE A 295 0.61 -14.40 0.97
CA ILE A 295 -0.30 -13.25 0.88
C ILE A 295 0.29 -12.08 0.07
N VAL A 296 1.55 -11.72 0.34
CA VAL A 296 2.22 -10.57 -0.27
C VAL A 296 2.34 -10.68 -1.80
N PRO A 297 2.92 -11.77 -2.36
CA PRO A 297 3.04 -11.89 -3.81
C PRO A 297 1.67 -11.98 -4.51
N ASN A 298 0.66 -12.56 -3.84
CA ASN A 298 -0.70 -12.67 -4.37
C ASN A 298 -1.46 -11.34 -4.38
N ILE A 299 -1.30 -10.49 -3.36
CA ILE A 299 -1.90 -9.14 -3.33
C ILE A 299 -1.39 -8.30 -4.51
N GLY A 300 -0.11 -8.45 -4.87
CA GLY A 300 0.48 -7.76 -6.01
C GLY A 300 0.20 -8.41 -7.38
N PHE A 301 -0.51 -9.54 -7.44
CA PHE A 301 -0.74 -10.32 -8.66
C PHE A 301 0.56 -10.64 -9.42
N ASN A 302 1.66 -10.92 -8.70
CA ASN A 302 2.99 -11.10 -9.30
C ASN A 302 3.18 -12.51 -9.90
N TYR A 303 2.27 -12.89 -10.79
CA TYR A 303 2.33 -14.16 -11.50
C TYR A 303 3.23 -14.02 -12.74
N PRO A 304 4.18 -14.93 -12.98
CA PRO A 304 5.00 -14.92 -14.18
C PRO A 304 4.12 -14.86 -15.43
N ASN A 305 4.38 -13.87 -16.31
CA ASN A 305 3.60 -13.63 -17.53
C ASN A 305 2.08 -13.44 -17.32
N GLY A 306 1.63 -13.18 -16.09
CA GLY A 306 0.21 -13.13 -15.72
C GLY A 306 -0.47 -14.50 -15.64
N ASP A 307 0.29 -15.60 -15.61
CA ASP A 307 -0.24 -16.96 -15.51
C ASP A 307 -0.48 -17.37 -14.06
N SER A 308 -1.74 -17.29 -13.62
CA SER A 308 -2.16 -17.67 -12.27
C SER A 308 -2.12 -19.18 -11.98
N THR A 309 -1.70 -20.01 -12.94
CA THR A 309 -1.44 -21.44 -12.70
C THR A 309 -0.03 -21.70 -12.17
N GLU A 310 0.88 -20.73 -12.32
CA GLU A 310 2.23 -20.77 -11.74
C GLU A 310 2.27 -20.13 -10.34
N PHE A 311 3.31 -20.46 -9.56
CA PHE A 311 3.54 -19.76 -8.30
C PHE A 311 3.93 -18.31 -8.58
N PRO A 312 3.44 -17.34 -7.78
CA PRO A 312 3.84 -15.96 -7.97
C PRO A 312 5.31 -15.79 -7.58
N ALA A 313 6.03 -14.98 -8.34
CA ALA A 313 7.44 -14.65 -8.12
C ALA A 313 7.54 -13.27 -7.46
N PHE A 314 8.41 -13.13 -6.47
CA PHE A 314 8.53 -11.86 -5.76
C PHE A 314 9.88 -11.75 -5.06
N SER A 315 10.51 -10.58 -5.12
CA SER A 315 11.78 -10.36 -4.44
C SER A 315 11.63 -10.53 -2.92
N ALA A 316 12.65 -11.12 -2.28
CA ALA A 316 12.71 -11.28 -0.83
C ALA A 316 12.77 -9.93 -0.08
N ALA A 317 13.33 -8.87 -0.66
CA ALA A 317 13.43 -7.55 -0.03
C ALA A 317 12.04 -6.90 0.21
N PRO A 318 11.20 -6.62 -0.80
CA PRO A 318 9.87 -6.09 -0.59
C PRO A 318 8.95 -7.08 0.14
N TYR A 319 9.19 -8.39 0.03
CA TYR A 319 8.46 -9.40 0.81
C TYR A 319 8.66 -9.17 2.31
N LEU A 320 9.93 -9.16 2.73
CA LEU A 320 10.29 -8.95 4.12
C LEU A 320 9.82 -7.58 4.61
N TYR A 321 10.04 -6.53 3.81
CA TYR A 321 9.60 -5.19 4.17
C TYR A 321 8.11 -5.15 4.43
N PHE A 322 7.27 -5.72 3.55
CA PHE A 322 5.83 -5.73 3.75
C PHE A 322 5.45 -6.32 5.11
N PHE A 323 6.01 -7.47 5.50
CA PHE A 323 5.73 -8.08 6.80
C PHE A 323 6.16 -7.23 7.97
N LEU A 324 7.38 -6.67 7.93
CA LEU A 324 7.86 -5.79 8.98
C LEU A 324 6.92 -4.58 9.10
N ARG A 325 6.72 -3.88 7.99
CA ARG A 325 5.89 -2.67 7.87
C ARG A 325 4.48 -2.87 8.39
N GLN A 326 3.85 -4.00 8.06
CA GLN A 326 2.50 -4.33 8.49
C GLN A 326 2.39 -4.55 10.01
N ILE A 327 3.41 -5.14 10.63
CA ILE A 327 3.43 -5.47 12.06
C ILE A 327 3.62 -4.24 12.94
N TYR A 328 4.47 -3.30 12.52
CA TYR A 328 4.85 -2.16 13.35
C TYR A 328 4.09 -0.86 13.03
N GLY A 329 3.40 -0.77 11.90
CA GLY A 329 2.69 0.44 11.52
C GLY A 329 1.66 0.86 12.59
N GLU A 330 1.53 2.16 12.81
CA GLU A 330 0.56 2.70 13.77
C GLU A 330 -0.88 2.59 13.28
N GLY A 331 -1.83 2.43 14.21
CA GLY A 331 -3.25 2.31 13.94
C GLY A 331 -3.68 0.93 13.43
N ASP A 332 -4.79 0.92 12.69
CA ASP A 332 -5.38 -0.29 12.12
C ASP A 332 -4.54 -0.84 10.97
N ALA A 333 -4.48 -2.16 10.81
CA ALA A 333 -3.61 -2.81 9.83
C ALA A 333 -3.90 -2.38 8.38
N LEU A 334 -5.17 -2.25 8.01
CA LEU A 334 -5.63 -1.86 6.67
C LEU A 334 -6.66 -0.74 6.76
N TYR A 335 -6.64 0.18 5.81
CA TYR A 335 -7.58 1.29 5.70
C TYR A 335 -8.28 1.30 4.34
N PHE A 336 -9.61 1.25 4.38
CA PHE A 336 -10.51 1.40 3.23
C PHE A 336 -10.94 2.86 3.08
N PHE A 337 -11.39 3.23 1.89
CA PHE A 337 -11.82 4.61 1.62
C PHE A 337 -13.32 4.78 1.83
N ALA A 338 -13.72 5.86 2.50
CA ALA A 338 -15.13 6.18 2.71
C ALA A 338 -15.90 6.40 1.40
N ALA A 339 -15.19 6.84 0.35
CA ALA A 339 -15.83 7.20 -0.92
C ALA A 339 -15.07 6.76 -2.18
N GLY A 340 -14.08 5.87 -2.04
CA GLY A 340 -13.25 5.35 -3.13
C GLY A 340 -11.96 6.16 -3.34
N THR A 341 -11.00 5.60 -4.08
CA THR A 341 -9.66 6.21 -4.20
C THR A 341 -9.65 7.56 -4.90
N GLY A 342 -10.40 7.72 -5.98
CA GLY A 342 -10.54 8.98 -6.70
C GLY A 342 -11.02 10.10 -5.79
N ASP A 343 -12.00 9.82 -4.95
CA ASP A 343 -12.68 10.84 -4.15
C ASP A 343 -11.99 11.08 -2.79
N SER A 344 -11.49 10.03 -2.14
CA SER A 344 -10.83 10.13 -0.82
C SER A 344 -9.31 10.37 -0.89
N VAL A 345 -8.67 10.13 -2.04
CA VAL A 345 -7.22 10.27 -2.21
C VAL A 345 -6.89 11.31 -3.28
N VAL A 346 -7.39 11.13 -4.50
CA VAL A 346 -6.95 11.95 -5.65
C VAL A 346 -7.59 13.33 -5.63
N ALA A 347 -8.87 13.44 -5.30
CA ALA A 347 -9.61 14.70 -5.30
C ALA A 347 -9.09 15.72 -4.27
N PRO A 348 -8.79 15.36 -3.01
CA PRO A 348 -8.20 16.30 -2.05
C PRO A 348 -6.86 16.87 -2.54
N VAL A 349 -5.98 16.01 -3.04
CA VAL A 349 -4.66 16.42 -3.56
C VAL A 349 -4.83 17.37 -4.75
N TYR A 350 -5.68 17.02 -5.72
CA TYR A 350 -5.97 17.89 -6.86
C TYR A 350 -6.48 19.27 -6.43
N ARG A 351 -7.44 19.32 -5.50
CA ARG A 351 -8.04 20.58 -5.03
C ARG A 351 -7.03 21.46 -4.28
N VAL A 352 -6.16 20.86 -3.47
CA VAL A 352 -5.07 21.58 -2.80
C VAL A 352 -4.11 22.16 -3.82
N LEU A 353 -3.69 21.37 -4.81
CA LEU A 353 -2.79 21.84 -5.87
C LEU A 353 -3.42 22.98 -6.71
N MET A 354 -4.72 22.90 -7.00
CA MET A 354 -5.46 23.98 -7.64
C MET A 354 -5.52 25.24 -6.78
N LYS A 355 -5.78 25.11 -5.46
CA LYS A 355 -5.74 26.25 -4.50
C LYS A 355 -4.36 26.89 -4.43
N ARG A 356 -3.30 26.08 -4.57
CA ARG A 356 -1.91 26.53 -4.66
C ARG A 356 -1.56 27.10 -6.05
N GLY A 357 -2.42 27.02 -7.07
CA GLY A 357 -2.16 27.60 -8.38
C GLY A 357 -1.30 26.74 -9.32
N VAL A 358 -1.16 25.44 -9.03
CA VAL A 358 -0.64 24.46 -10.00
C VAL A 358 -1.58 24.37 -11.19
N LYS A 359 -1.03 24.42 -12.40
CA LYS A 359 -1.79 24.30 -13.65
C LYS A 359 -1.97 22.84 -14.02
N PHE A 360 -3.13 22.51 -14.61
CA PHE A 360 -3.40 21.17 -15.13
C PHE A 360 -3.82 21.25 -16.59
N GLU A 361 -3.08 20.53 -17.44
CA GLU A 361 -3.33 20.42 -18.88
C GLU A 361 -3.84 19.01 -19.18
N PHE A 362 -5.16 18.84 -19.13
CA PHE A 362 -5.82 17.57 -19.44
C PHE A 362 -5.78 17.29 -20.95
N PHE A 363 -6.05 16.04 -21.34
CA PHE A 363 -6.03 15.57 -22.73
C PHE A 363 -4.67 15.67 -23.43
N HIS A 364 -3.57 15.82 -22.69
CA HIS A 364 -2.22 15.86 -23.23
C HIS A 364 -1.52 14.53 -23.05
N LYS A 365 -1.41 13.76 -24.13
CA LYS A 365 -0.66 12.49 -24.14
C LYS A 365 0.75 12.75 -24.67
N VAL A 366 1.77 12.47 -23.87
CA VAL A 366 3.15 12.47 -24.36
C VAL A 366 3.28 11.41 -25.46
N SER A 367 3.70 11.83 -26.65
CA SER A 367 3.93 10.95 -27.81
C SER A 367 5.40 10.76 -28.13
N ASP A 368 6.26 11.72 -27.76
CA ASP A 368 7.71 11.62 -27.94
C ASP A 368 8.48 12.48 -26.92
N VAL A 369 9.70 12.04 -26.58
CA VAL A 369 10.65 12.77 -25.73
C VAL A 369 12.02 12.68 -26.41
N ALA A 370 12.50 13.81 -26.94
CA ALA A 370 13.75 13.87 -27.68
C ALA A 370 14.88 14.44 -26.80
N PRO A 371 16.05 13.78 -26.76
CA PRO A 371 17.21 14.32 -26.06
C PRO A 371 17.85 15.47 -26.85
N ASN A 372 18.69 16.25 -26.16
CA ASN A 372 19.63 17.16 -26.80
C ASN A 372 20.71 16.39 -27.58
N THR A 373 21.60 17.13 -28.27
CA THR A 373 22.68 16.53 -29.08
C THR A 373 23.60 15.61 -28.27
N ASP A 374 23.86 15.94 -27.01
CA ASP A 374 24.79 15.20 -26.14
C ASP A 374 24.14 13.98 -25.44
N GLY A 375 22.81 13.86 -25.47
CA GLY A 375 22.07 12.74 -24.88
C GLY A 375 21.92 12.80 -23.35
N ASP A 376 22.30 13.90 -22.71
CA ASP A 376 22.30 14.07 -21.26
C ASP A 376 21.14 14.95 -20.73
N MET A 377 20.42 15.63 -21.62
CA MET A 377 19.25 16.43 -21.29
C MET A 377 18.09 16.16 -22.24
N ILE A 378 16.87 16.39 -21.75
CA ILE A 378 15.67 16.42 -22.60
C ILE A 378 15.60 17.79 -23.28
N ASP A 379 15.56 17.81 -24.61
CA ASP A 379 15.46 19.05 -25.41
C ASP A 379 14.00 19.34 -25.80
N GLN A 380 13.24 18.31 -26.17
CA GLN A 380 11.85 18.48 -26.61
C GLN A 380 10.93 17.38 -26.06
N ILE A 381 9.71 17.78 -25.68
CA ILE A 381 8.60 16.87 -25.36
C ILE A 381 7.47 17.18 -26.34
N THR A 382 6.95 16.14 -27.00
CA THR A 382 5.85 16.26 -27.96
C THR A 382 4.57 15.66 -27.37
N PHE A 383 3.46 16.38 -27.54
CA PHE A 383 2.14 15.96 -27.06
C PHE A 383 1.15 15.73 -28.21
N ASP A 384 0.44 14.61 -28.15
CA ASP A 384 -0.82 14.43 -28.84
C ASP A 384 -1.95 15.04 -27.98
N VAL A 385 -2.53 16.15 -28.44
CA VAL A 385 -3.68 16.78 -27.78
C VAL A 385 -4.96 16.04 -28.20
N GLN A 386 -5.60 15.37 -27.25
CA GLN A 386 -6.76 14.50 -27.51
C GLN A 386 -8.07 15.30 -27.62
N ALA A 387 -8.16 16.44 -26.93
CA ALA A 387 -9.27 17.39 -27.02
C ALA A 387 -8.87 18.76 -26.48
N THR A 388 -9.58 19.79 -26.90
CA THR A 388 -9.46 21.17 -26.44
C THR A 388 -10.78 21.65 -25.84
N THR A 389 -10.70 22.56 -24.86
CA THR A 389 -11.89 23.12 -24.22
C THR A 389 -12.57 24.15 -25.11
N LYS A 390 -13.89 24.22 -24.99
CA LYS A 390 -14.66 25.29 -25.62
C LYS A 390 -14.26 26.62 -24.98
N ASN A 391 -14.07 27.64 -25.82
CA ASN A 391 -13.74 29.01 -25.42
C ASN A 391 -12.38 29.20 -24.72
N GLY A 392 -11.51 28.18 -24.69
CA GLY A 392 -10.15 28.29 -24.14
C GLY A 392 -10.08 28.33 -22.59
N GLU A 393 -11.19 28.05 -21.91
CA GLU A 393 -11.23 27.98 -20.45
C GLU A 393 -10.48 26.73 -19.93
N PRO A 394 -9.88 26.76 -18.73
CA PRO A 394 -9.31 25.55 -18.11
C PRO A 394 -10.36 24.45 -17.94
N TYR A 395 -9.97 23.19 -18.20
CA TYR A 395 -10.88 22.06 -18.04
C TYR A 395 -11.09 21.74 -16.56
N ASP A 396 -12.32 21.91 -16.06
CA ASP A 396 -12.72 21.39 -14.75
C ASP A 396 -13.30 19.98 -14.88
N PRO A 397 -12.61 18.92 -14.43
CA PRO A 397 -13.06 17.54 -14.57
C PRO A 397 -14.10 17.13 -13.53
N MET A 398 -14.17 17.80 -12.37
CA MET A 398 -14.84 17.25 -11.19
C MET A 398 -16.37 17.36 -11.27
N ILE A 399 -17.07 16.39 -10.69
CA ILE A 399 -18.52 16.44 -10.49
C ILE A 399 -18.82 16.38 -9.00
N THR A 400 -20.08 16.65 -8.63
CA THR A 400 -20.54 16.49 -7.25
C THR A 400 -21.47 15.29 -7.15
N VAL A 401 -21.15 14.35 -6.25
CA VAL A 401 -21.99 13.19 -5.94
C VAL A 401 -22.20 13.18 -4.42
N LYS A 402 -23.47 13.26 -3.98
CA LYS A 402 -23.83 13.36 -2.55
C LYS A 402 -23.01 14.43 -1.80
N ASP A 403 -23.02 15.64 -2.36
CA ASP A 403 -22.29 16.82 -1.86
C ASP A 403 -20.76 16.70 -1.84
N MET A 404 -20.16 15.62 -2.34
CA MET A 404 -18.71 15.41 -2.36
C MET A 404 -18.12 15.55 -3.77
N TYR A 405 -16.94 16.17 -3.89
CA TYR A 405 -16.22 16.26 -5.16
C TYR A 405 -15.72 14.89 -5.61
N SER A 406 -16.12 14.48 -6.81
CA SER A 406 -15.85 13.15 -7.35
C SER A 406 -15.39 13.18 -8.80
N TRP A 407 -14.73 12.11 -9.26
CA TRP A 407 -14.28 11.97 -10.65
C TRP A 407 -15.34 11.31 -11.53
N PRO A 408 -15.70 11.86 -12.70
CA PRO A 408 -16.68 11.24 -13.58
C PRO A 408 -16.08 10.06 -14.37
N ALA A 409 -16.91 9.05 -14.65
CA ALA A 409 -16.53 7.89 -15.47
C ALA A 409 -16.17 8.24 -16.93
N HIS A 410 -16.61 9.41 -17.40
CA HIS A 410 -16.37 9.92 -18.75
C HIS A 410 -16.05 11.41 -18.70
N PRO A 411 -15.35 11.98 -19.69
CA PRO A 411 -15.20 13.43 -19.75
C PRO A 411 -16.55 14.12 -19.90
N LYS A 412 -16.61 15.36 -19.44
CA LYS A 412 -17.67 16.33 -19.78
C LYS A 412 -17.59 16.70 -21.27
N TYR A 413 -18.09 15.84 -22.15
CA TYR A 413 -18.00 15.99 -23.61
C TYR A 413 -18.57 17.33 -24.11
N ASP A 414 -19.59 17.86 -23.45
CA ASP A 414 -20.22 19.15 -23.77
C ASP A 414 -19.26 20.34 -23.63
N LYS A 415 -18.17 20.18 -22.88
CA LYS A 415 -17.13 21.20 -22.66
C LYS A 415 -15.97 21.13 -23.67
N LEU A 416 -15.96 20.14 -24.56
CA LEU A 416 -14.84 19.88 -25.47
C LEU A 416 -15.23 20.14 -26.93
N ASN A 417 -14.30 20.68 -27.73
CA ASN A 417 -14.50 20.86 -29.16
C ASN A 417 -14.63 19.51 -29.89
N GLU A 418 -13.86 18.52 -29.45
CA GLU A 418 -13.84 17.14 -29.97
C GLU A 418 -14.80 16.21 -29.23
N GLY A 419 -15.70 16.76 -28.39
CA GLY A 419 -16.56 16.00 -27.48
C GLY A 419 -17.38 14.89 -28.15
N ASP A 420 -18.08 15.21 -29.24
CA ASP A 420 -18.93 14.24 -29.96
C ASP A 420 -18.09 13.11 -30.58
N GLN A 421 -16.91 13.44 -31.10
CA GLN A 421 -15.99 12.45 -31.67
C GLN A 421 -15.48 11.49 -30.59
N LEU A 422 -15.08 12.02 -29.43
CA LEU A 422 -14.63 11.21 -28.30
C LEU A 422 -15.74 10.30 -27.76
N LYS A 423 -16.98 10.81 -27.69
CA LYS A 423 -18.15 10.04 -27.25
C LYS A 423 -18.44 8.86 -28.19
N ALA A 424 -18.33 9.07 -29.49
CA ALA A 424 -18.56 8.04 -30.51
C ALA A 424 -17.50 6.92 -30.48
N GLN A 425 -16.25 7.24 -30.13
CA GLN A 425 -15.13 6.28 -30.11
C GLN A 425 -15.20 5.29 -28.92
N LYS A 426 -16.11 5.48 -27.95
CA LYS A 426 -16.31 4.65 -26.74
C LYS A 426 -15.05 4.41 -25.87
N SER A 427 -13.88 4.92 -26.23
CA SER A 427 -12.66 4.79 -25.43
C SER A 427 -11.58 5.81 -25.84
N ILE A 428 -11.45 6.87 -25.05
CA ILE A 428 -10.30 7.79 -25.04
C ILE A 428 -9.00 7.05 -24.67
N LEU A 429 -9.12 5.89 -23.99
CA LEU A 429 -8.01 5.05 -23.54
C LEU A 429 -7.54 4.05 -24.61
N SER A 430 -8.26 3.88 -25.73
CA SER A 430 -7.95 2.85 -26.74
C SER A 430 -6.72 3.14 -27.62
N ARG A 431 -6.12 4.34 -27.50
CA ARG A 431 -4.80 4.64 -28.08
C ARG A 431 -3.62 4.15 -27.23
N ILE A 432 -3.86 3.32 -26.20
CA ILE A 432 -2.83 2.76 -25.32
C ILE A 432 -2.18 1.47 -25.89
N GLY A 433 -2.64 0.93 -27.04
CA GLY A 433 -2.13 -0.38 -27.50
C GLY A 433 -2.18 -0.73 -28.99
N ARG A 434 -2.28 0.24 -29.92
CA ARG A 434 -2.03 -0.08 -31.34
C ARG A 434 -0.63 0.40 -31.71
N PRO A 435 0.34 -0.50 -31.96
CA PRO A 435 1.50 -0.15 -32.76
C PRO A 435 0.98 0.50 -34.04
N GLY A 436 1.56 1.64 -34.42
CA GLY A 436 1.31 2.20 -35.74
C GLY A 436 1.45 1.09 -36.75
N LYS A 437 0.47 0.91 -37.64
CA LYS A 437 0.66 0.11 -38.84
C LYS A 437 1.82 0.75 -39.58
N ALA A 438 3.03 0.25 -39.37
CA ALA A 438 4.12 0.46 -40.29
C ALA A 438 3.59 -0.01 -41.64
N SER A 439 3.41 0.92 -42.56
CA SER A 439 3.19 0.57 -43.95
C SER A 439 4.43 -0.21 -44.39
N ARG A 440 4.35 -1.54 -44.36
CA ARG A 440 5.19 -2.38 -45.21
C ARG A 440 4.76 -2.08 -46.64
N LYS A 441 5.35 -1.03 -47.21
CA LYS A 441 5.58 -1.00 -48.65
C LYS A 441 6.74 -1.97 -48.88
N GLN A 442 6.42 -3.09 -49.52
CA GLN A 442 7.40 -3.81 -50.35
C GLN A 442 7.78 -2.93 -51.53
#